data_AF-A0A7U9XAZ0-F1
#
_entry.id   AF-A0A7U9XAZ0-F1
#
_cell.length_a   1.000
_cell.length_b   1.000
_cell.length_c   1.000
_cell.angle_alpha   90.00
_cell.angle_beta   90.00
_cell.angle_gamma   90.00
#
_symmetry.space_group_name_H-M   'P 1'
#
loop_
_entity.id
_entity.type
_entity.pdbx_description
1 polymer ?
#
loop_
_entity_poly.entity_id
_entity_poly.type
_entity_poly.pdbx_seq_one_letter_code
_entity_poly.pdbx_strand_id
1 'polypeptide(L)'
;MTAQTGNNENAERGLLPYPVIIAATKGDPEAMAIVVKHYESYITSLSMRKLYDERGNVYWGIDEDIRDRLRSRLMRAVLSFEV
;
A
#
# COMPACT_ATOMS: atom_id res chain seq x y z
N MET A 1 14.58 41.00 8.29
CA MET A 1 13.78 40.25 7.30
C MET A 1 14.34 38.84 7.24
N THR A 2 13.86 37.94 8.09
CA THR A 2 14.26 36.53 8.08
C THR A 2 13.18 35.75 7.35
N ALA A 3 13.58 35.15 6.22
CA ALA A 3 12.71 34.39 5.36
C ALA A 3 12.08 33.22 6.13
N GLN A 4 10.76 33.09 6.02
CA GLN A 4 10.05 31.93 6.53
C GLN A 4 10.52 30.69 5.77
N THR A 5 11.19 29.78 6.48
CA THR A 5 11.53 28.44 6.02
C THR A 5 10.25 27.75 5.57
N GLY A 6 10.20 27.37 4.30
CA GLY A 6 9.04 26.71 3.69
C GLY A 6 8.62 25.45 4.45
N ASN A 7 7.32 25.35 4.69
CA ASN A 7 6.65 24.28 5.41
C ASN A 7 6.91 22.89 4.79
N ASN A 8 7.80 22.11 5.39
CA ASN A 8 8.01 20.67 5.09
C ASN A 8 7.06 19.75 5.89
N GLU A 9 6.11 20.31 6.64
CA GLU A 9 5.16 19.59 7.52
C GLU A 9 4.07 18.79 6.77
N ASN A 10 4.00 18.92 5.43
CA ASN A 10 3.02 18.20 4.60
C ASN A 10 3.58 16.95 3.89
N ALA A 11 4.90 16.79 3.78
CA ALA A 11 5.49 15.63 3.10
C ALA A 11 5.35 14.33 3.90
N GLU A 12 5.31 14.43 5.23
CA GLU A 12 5.18 13.27 6.13
C GLU A 12 3.75 12.73 6.25
N ARG A 13 2.73 13.51 5.85
CA ARG A 13 1.31 13.17 6.05
C ARG A 13 0.83 11.92 5.30
N GLY A 14 1.63 11.39 4.39
CA GLY A 14 1.35 10.17 3.64
C GLY A 14 2.39 9.08 3.78
N LEU A 15 3.42 9.25 4.62
CA LEU A 15 4.47 8.25 4.81
C LEU A 15 4.20 7.39 6.03
N LEU A 16 4.61 6.13 5.95
CA LEU A 16 4.63 5.24 7.12
C LEU A 16 5.70 5.73 8.11
N PRO A 17 5.43 5.71 9.42
CA PRO A 17 6.45 6.03 10.42
C PRO A 17 7.67 5.13 10.25
N TYR A 18 8.86 5.71 10.26
CA TYR A 18 10.11 4.95 10.12
C TYR A 18 10.22 3.74 11.08
N PRO A 19 9.83 3.83 12.37
CA PRO A 19 9.84 2.66 13.26
C PRO A 19 8.98 1.50 12.76
N VAL A 20 7.84 1.78 12.12
CA VAL A 20 6.96 0.76 11.54
C VAL A 20 7.64 0.07 10.36
N ILE A 21 8.32 0.85 9.50
CA ILE A 21 9.07 0.30 8.37
C ILE A 21 10.16 -0.66 8.88
N ILE A 22 10.93 -0.26 9.88
CA ILE A 22 12.00 -1.10 10.47
C ILE A 22 11.46 -2.35 11.15
N ALA A 23 10.34 -2.25 11.86
CA ALA A 23 9.72 -3.41 12.48
C ALA A 23 9.21 -4.39 11.41
N ALA A 24 8.60 -3.88 10.33
CA ALA A 24 8.08 -4.69 9.24
C ALA A 24 9.21 -5.40 8.45
N THR A 25 10.36 -4.75 8.22
CA THR A 25 11.52 -5.39 7.56
C THR A 25 12.11 -6.52 8.41
N LYS A 26 11.98 -6.44 9.74
CA LYS A 26 12.37 -7.52 10.68
C LYS A 26 11.34 -8.64 10.80
N GLY A 27 10.22 -8.57 10.07
CA GLY A 27 9.18 -9.60 10.06
C GLY A 27 8.15 -9.48 11.18
N ASP A 28 8.03 -8.32 11.84
CA ASP A 28 6.96 -8.06 12.81
C ASP A 28 5.57 -8.12 12.11
N PRO A 29 4.68 -9.04 12.52
CA PRO A 29 3.36 -9.20 11.90
C PRO A 29 2.45 -7.98 12.06
N GLU A 30 2.51 -7.28 13.19
CA GLU A 30 1.68 -6.10 13.45
C GLU A 30 2.15 -4.93 12.59
N ALA A 31 3.46 -4.71 12.53
CA ALA A 31 4.04 -3.70 11.66
C ALA A 31 3.73 -3.99 10.18
N MET A 32 3.86 -5.24 9.74
CA MET A 32 3.51 -5.66 8.38
C MET A 32 2.03 -5.40 8.05
N ALA A 33 1.12 -5.65 8.99
CA ALA A 33 -0.30 -5.35 8.82
C ALA A 33 -0.54 -3.85 8.63
N ILE A 34 0.16 -3.00 9.37
CA ILE A 34 0.09 -1.53 9.21
C ILE A 34 0.58 -1.12 7.82
N VAL A 35 1.71 -1.68 7.35
CA VAL A 35 2.23 -1.39 6.00
C VAL A 35 1.22 -1.79 4.92
N VAL A 36 0.67 -3.01 5.00
CA VAL A 36 -0.31 -3.49 4.02
C VAL A 36 -1.57 -2.64 4.03
N LYS A 37 -2.08 -2.27 5.20
CA LYS A 37 -3.27 -1.42 5.35
C LYS A 37 -3.03 -0.02 4.74
N HIS A 38 -1.84 0.53 4.91
CA HIS A 38 -1.48 1.82 4.33
C HIS A 38 -1.59 1.83 2.80
N TYR A 39 -1.21 0.73 2.14
CA TYR A 39 -1.29 0.58 0.68
C TYR A 39 -2.61 -0.03 0.17
N GLU A 40 -3.59 -0.29 1.03
CA GLU A 40 -4.84 -1.00 0.68
C GLU A 40 -5.63 -0.29 -0.43
N SER A 41 -5.75 1.04 -0.36
CA SER A 41 -6.46 1.83 -1.37
C SER A 41 -5.76 1.80 -2.73
N TYR A 42 -4.43 1.81 -2.73
CA TYR A 42 -3.62 1.74 -3.95
C TYR A 42 -3.66 0.34 -4.56
N ILE A 43 -3.58 -0.71 -3.74
CA ILE A 43 -3.77 -2.09 -4.20
C ILE A 43 -5.17 -2.25 -4.78
N THR A 44 -6.20 -1.71 -4.12
CA THR A 44 -7.60 -1.79 -4.59
C THR A 44 -7.76 -1.14 -5.96
N SER A 45 -7.20 0.05 -6.17
CA SER A 45 -7.30 0.74 -7.47
C SER A 45 -6.56 -0.01 -8.57
N LEU A 46 -5.38 -0.58 -8.30
CA LEU A 46 -4.63 -1.41 -9.25
C LEU A 46 -5.30 -2.75 -9.56
N SER A 47 -6.17 -3.22 -8.67
CA SER A 47 -6.90 -4.49 -8.82
C SER A 47 -8.25 -4.31 -9.53
N MET A 48 -8.67 -3.08 -9.84
CA MET A 48 -9.94 -2.85 -10.53
C MET A 48 -9.86 -3.31 -11.99
N ARG A 49 -10.82 -4.14 -12.39
CA ARG A 49 -10.95 -4.66 -13.75
C ARG A 49 -12.41 -4.73 -14.19
N LYS A 50 -12.59 -4.84 -15.50
CA LYS A 50 -13.88 -5.20 -16.09
C LYS A 50 -14.08 -6.70 -15.90
N LEU A 51 -15.11 -7.05 -15.14
CA LEU A 51 -15.55 -8.41 -14.91
C LEU A 51 -16.84 -8.68 -15.69
N TYR A 52 -17.06 -9.96 -15.98
CA TYR A 52 -18.22 -10.45 -16.68
C TYR A 52 -19.05 -11.28 -15.72
N ASP A 53 -20.33 -10.97 -15.58
CA ASP A 53 -21.25 -11.85 -14.89
C ASP A 53 -21.63 -13.07 -15.77
N GLU A 54 -22.31 -14.05 -15.19
CA GLU A 54 -22.79 -15.25 -15.89
C GLU A 54 -23.79 -14.94 -17.03
N ARG A 55 -24.33 -13.72 -17.05
CA ARG A 55 -25.31 -13.23 -18.03
C ARG A 55 -24.64 -12.41 -19.14
N GLY A 56 -23.31 -12.26 -19.10
CA GLY A 56 -22.52 -11.50 -20.06
C GLY A 56 -22.49 -9.98 -19.85
N ASN A 57 -23.02 -9.47 -18.74
CA ASN A 57 -22.94 -8.05 -18.42
C ASN A 57 -21.56 -7.69 -17.88
N VAL A 58 -21.06 -6.53 -18.31
CA VAL A 58 -19.76 -6.02 -17.89
C VAL A 58 -19.95 -5.04 -16.74
N TYR A 59 -19.21 -5.25 -15.65
CA TYR A 59 -19.14 -4.32 -14.53
C TYR A 59 -17.70 -4.12 -14.08
N TRP A 60 -17.46 -3.01 -13.38
CA TRP A 60 -16.19 -2.78 -12.72
C TRP A 60 -16.19 -3.46 -11.36
N GLY A 61 -15.25 -4.37 -11.15
CA GLY A 61 -15.06 -5.08 -9.90
C GLY A 61 -13.59 -5.20 -9.54
N ILE A 62 -13.34 -5.63 -8.31
CA ILE A 62 -11.99 -5.94 -7.85
C ILE A 62 -11.66 -7.36 -8.32
N ASP A 63 -10.56 -7.51 -9.04
CA ASP A 63 -9.96 -8.80 -9.31
C ASP A 63 -9.21 -9.28 -8.06
N GLU A 64 -9.85 -10.21 -7.34
CA GLU A 64 -9.37 -10.72 -6.05
C GLU A 64 -8.01 -11.41 -6.15
N ASP A 65 -7.78 -12.18 -7.22
CA ASP A 65 -6.50 -12.86 -7.46
C ASP A 65 -5.36 -11.85 -7.63
N ILE A 66 -5.63 -10.74 -8.32
CA ILE A 66 -4.67 -9.66 -8.49
C ILE A 66 -4.43 -8.93 -7.18
N ARG A 67 -5.48 -8.64 -6.42
CA ARG A 67 -5.38 -8.00 -5.11
C ARG A 67 -4.48 -8.79 -4.19
N ASP A 68 -4.69 -10.10 -4.10
CA ASP A 68 -3.91 -11.00 -3.26
C ASP A 68 -2.47 -11.15 -3.75
N ARG A 69 -2.26 -11.17 -5.07
CA ARG A 69 -0.91 -11.20 -5.66
C ARG A 69 -0.14 -9.90 -5.38
N LEU A 70 -0.79 -8.74 -5.48
CA LEU A 70 -0.19 -7.44 -5.17
C LEU A 70 0.17 -7.35 -3.69
N ARG A 71 -0.75 -7.75 -2.79
CA ARG A 71 -0.50 -7.82 -1.35
C ARG A 71 0.69 -8.73 -1.03
N SER A 72 0.74 -9.92 -1.62
CA SER A 72 1.84 -10.88 -1.42
C SER A 72 3.18 -10.33 -1.91
N ARG A 73 3.19 -9.62 -3.04
CA ARG A 73 4.40 -8.97 -3.58
C ARG A 73 4.88 -7.83 -2.69
N LEU A 74 3.96 -7.01 -2.19
CA LEU A 74 4.28 -5.93 -1.25
C LEU A 74 4.95 -6.51 0.01
N MET A 75 4.36 -7.53 0.63
CA MET A 75 4.92 -8.14 1.84
C MET A 75 6.33 -8.69 1.62
N ARG A 76 6.58 -9.36 0.48
CA ARG A 76 7.92 -9.84 0.12
C ARG A 76 8.91 -8.70 -0.09
N ALA A 77 8.49 -7.65 -0.80
CA ALA A 77 9.34 -6.49 -1.05
C ALA A 77 9.74 -5.78 0.24
N VAL A 78 8.81 -5.67 1.21
CA VAL A 78 9.08 -5.11 2.55
C VAL A 78 10.07 -5.96 3.32
N LEU A 79 9.97 -7.30 3.27
CA LEU A 79 10.94 -8.17 3.94
C LEU A 79 12.35 -8.11 3.33
N SER A 80 12.46 -7.79 2.05
CA SER A 80 13.75 -7.61 1.35
C SER A 80 14.20 -6.15 1.27
N PHE A 81 13.51 -5.23 1.95
CA PHE A 81 13.80 -3.80 1.83
C PHE A 81 15.04 -3.44 2.66
N GLU A 82 16.07 -2.94 1.97
CA GLU A 82 17.29 -2.42 2.60
C GLU A 82 17.06 -0.96 3.00
N VAL A 83 17.44 -0.63 4.24
CA VAL A 83 17.29 0.69 4.85
C VAL A 83 18.62 1.40 4.94
#